data_AF-A0A426XEF4-F1
#
_entry.id   AF-A0A426XEF4-F1
#
_cell.length_a   1.000
_cell.length_b   1.000
_cell.length_c   1.000
_cell.angle_alpha   90.00
_cell.angle_beta   90.00
_cell.angle_gamma   90.00
#
_symmetry.space_group_name_H-M   'P 1'
#
loop_
_entity.id
_entity.type
_entity.pdbx_description
1 polymer ?
#
loop_
_entity_poly.entity_id
_entity_poly.type
_entity_poly.pdbx_seq_one_letter_code
_entity_poly.pdbx_strand_id
1 'polypeptide(L)'
;MWLTEPLIKSEWPSPTESPPGLKPESPKHVSAALVEAESILSLASPMALTGLLLYSRSLVSMLFLGRLGRLPLAGGALAIGFANITGYSVLSGLAMGMEPICGQAFGARRPALLGPVLHRAVLLLLAASLPIAALWASMRSLLLLSGQDDDIAAAAQSYVLASLPDLLLQSFLHPIRIYLRSQSITLPFTYCAAAAALLHLPVNYVLVSVLRLGIRGVALASVCTNLNLLFLLLLYIYSSGVHQHTGALNFTAECLGNWRSLLNLAIPSCIGVCLEWWWYEIMVLLCGLLLDPKSTVASMGILIQTTSLIYIFPSSLSFGVSTRVGNELGANRPDRARRTATVGVSCGAVLGVLAFAFAVAVRNAWARMFTADAAILALTAAVLPIVGMCELGNCPQTAGCGVLRGSARPRTGANINMWSFYGVGMPVAAGLAFWGRLDFPGLWLGMLAAQGTCVALMLVVVRRTDWKLQAERAQRLTGGTVDADTAVVVVVVANEFDEKQAADGDNADICDSFDSLKIAQLTASS
;
A
#
# COMPACT_ATOMS: atom_id res chain seq x y z
N MET A 1 -8.71 3.08 37.10
CA MET A 1 -10.08 3.62 37.05
C MET A 1 -10.23 4.63 35.90
N TRP A 2 -9.83 4.22 34.69
CA TRP A 2 -9.95 4.96 33.41
C TRP A 2 -9.86 3.94 32.27
N LEU A 3 -10.81 3.01 32.22
CA LEU A 3 -11.03 2.08 31.12
C LEU A 3 -12.54 1.82 31.12
N THR A 4 -13.14 1.76 29.93
CA THR A 4 -14.58 1.55 29.63
C THR A 4 -15.44 2.81 29.52
N GLU A 5 -15.23 3.62 28.48
CA GLU A 5 -16.37 4.21 27.76
C GLU A 5 -16.11 4.08 26.24
N PRO A 6 -16.96 3.36 25.49
CA PRO A 6 -16.93 3.39 24.03
C PRO A 6 -17.42 4.77 23.54
N LEU A 7 -16.73 5.36 22.56
CA LEU A 7 -17.08 6.64 21.91
C LEU A 7 -18.41 6.63 21.13
N ILE A 8 -19.25 5.61 21.30
CA ILE A 8 -20.61 5.52 20.75
C ILE A 8 -21.48 4.83 21.81
N LYS A 9 -22.44 5.55 22.41
CA LYS A 9 -23.50 4.93 23.23
C LYS A 9 -24.28 3.94 22.38
N SER A 10 -24.29 2.67 22.78
CA SER A 10 -25.04 1.59 22.13
C SER A 10 -26.51 1.54 22.57
N GLU A 11 -27.20 2.69 22.59
CA GLU A 11 -28.64 2.73 22.82
C GLU A 11 -29.33 2.86 21.46
N TRP A 12 -29.94 1.75 21.03
CA TRP A 12 -30.83 1.72 19.88
C TRP A 12 -32.17 2.36 20.28
N PRO A 13 -32.66 3.40 19.58
CA PRO A 13 -34.00 3.93 19.86
C PRO A 13 -35.07 2.91 19.45
N SER A 14 -36.10 2.77 20.27
CA SER A 14 -37.33 2.04 19.95
C SER A 14 -38.10 2.70 18.78
N PRO A 15 -38.90 1.95 17.99
CA PRO A 15 -39.37 2.41 16.67
C PRO A 15 -40.49 3.49 16.67
N THR A 16 -40.84 4.13 17.78
CA THR A 16 -42.13 4.84 17.91
C THR A 16 -42.10 6.29 18.42
N GLU A 17 -40.96 6.97 18.46
CA GLU A 17 -40.94 8.41 18.79
C GLU A 17 -40.34 9.26 17.65
N SER A 18 -41.15 10.17 17.12
CA SER A 18 -40.71 11.19 16.16
C SER A 18 -40.08 12.36 16.94
N PRO A 19 -38.82 12.73 16.65
CA PRO A 19 -38.20 13.86 17.33
C PRO A 19 -38.74 15.21 16.81
N PRO A 20 -38.81 16.25 17.65
CA PRO A 20 -39.31 17.57 17.25
C PRO A 20 -38.43 18.17 16.16
N GLY A 21 -39.08 18.77 15.16
CA GLY A 21 -38.46 19.34 13.97
C GLY A 21 -37.57 20.55 14.30
N LEU A 22 -36.28 20.29 14.51
CA LEU A 22 -35.23 21.30 14.42
C LEU A 22 -34.66 21.28 13.01
N LYS A 23 -34.86 22.37 12.25
CA LYS A 23 -34.18 22.60 10.98
C LYS A 23 -32.67 22.57 11.25
N PRO A 24 -31.88 21.66 10.63
CA PRO A 24 -30.44 21.67 10.81
C PRO A 24 -29.89 22.89 10.08
N GLU A 25 -29.35 23.86 10.82
CA GLU A 25 -28.42 24.81 10.22
C GLU A 25 -27.27 24.00 9.62
N SER A 26 -27.05 24.17 8.31
CA SER A 26 -25.93 23.54 7.64
C SER A 26 -24.64 24.01 8.31
N PRO A 27 -23.78 23.12 8.83
CA PRO A 27 -22.50 23.54 9.37
C PRO A 27 -21.74 24.32 8.30
N LYS A 28 -21.25 25.52 8.64
CA LYS A 28 -20.40 26.33 7.75
C LYS A 28 -19.35 25.40 7.12
N HIS A 29 -19.17 25.44 5.80
CA HIS A 29 -18.35 24.48 5.06
C HIS A 29 -16.98 24.13 5.69
N VAL A 30 -16.36 25.10 6.36
CA VAL A 30 -15.10 24.94 7.10
C VAL A 30 -15.22 24.04 8.34
N SER A 31 -16.26 24.19 9.18
CA SER A 31 -16.43 23.33 10.35
C SER A 31 -16.68 21.88 9.93
N ALA A 32 -17.39 21.70 8.82
CA ALA A 32 -17.68 20.38 8.28
C ALA A 32 -16.45 19.70 7.63
N ALA A 33 -15.48 20.47 7.14
CA ALA A 33 -14.21 19.95 6.65
C ALA A 33 -13.27 19.56 7.81
N LEU A 34 -13.26 20.33 8.90
CA LEU A 34 -12.47 20.02 10.10
C LEU A 34 -12.94 18.75 10.79
N VAL A 35 -14.26 18.57 10.95
CA VAL A 35 -14.85 17.35 11.51
C VAL A 35 -14.48 16.12 10.66
N GLU A 36 -14.47 16.27 9.33
CA GLU A 36 -14.07 15.17 8.45
C GLU A 36 -12.57 14.89 8.54
N ALA A 37 -11.72 15.92 8.66
CA ALA A 37 -10.28 15.75 8.87
C ALA A 37 -10.01 15.01 10.19
N GLU A 38 -10.70 15.36 11.27
CA GLU A 38 -10.63 14.65 12.55
C GLU A 38 -11.06 13.19 12.43
N SER A 39 -12.13 12.92 11.69
CA SER A 39 -12.61 11.56 11.43
C SER A 39 -11.60 10.72 10.64
N ILE A 40 -10.90 11.31 9.67
CA ILE A 40 -9.83 10.63 8.92
C ILE A 40 -8.60 10.42 9.81
N LEU A 41 -8.20 11.44 10.57
CA LEU A 41 -7.00 11.40 11.41
C LEU A 41 -7.16 10.45 12.62
N SER A 42 -8.37 10.29 13.16
CA SER A 42 -8.63 9.31 14.23
C SER A 42 -8.42 7.86 13.76
N LEU A 43 -8.60 7.59 12.47
CA LEU A 43 -8.25 6.30 11.85
C LEU A 43 -6.77 6.22 11.48
N ALA A 44 -6.23 7.28 10.88
CA ALA A 44 -4.86 7.29 10.36
C ALA A 44 -3.80 7.30 11.47
N SER A 45 -4.04 7.97 12.61
CA SER A 45 -3.02 8.15 13.65
C SER A 45 -2.63 6.84 14.35
N PRO A 46 -3.58 5.98 14.79
CA PRO A 46 -3.24 4.65 15.32
C PRO A 46 -2.50 3.79 14.30
N MET A 47 -2.84 3.93 13.03
CA MET A 47 -2.19 3.20 11.94
C MET A 47 -0.76 3.67 11.69
N ALA A 48 -0.52 4.99 11.75
CA ALA A 48 0.83 5.55 11.65
C ALA A 48 1.69 5.06 12.81
N LEU A 49 1.14 5.05 14.04
CA LEU A 49 1.82 4.48 15.19
C LEU A 49 2.13 2.99 14.99
N THR A 50 1.18 2.21 14.48
CA THR A 50 1.44 0.80 14.13
C THR A 50 2.53 0.66 13.08
N GLY A 51 2.53 1.49 12.03
CA GLY A 51 3.58 1.50 11.01
C GLY A 51 4.96 1.76 11.61
N LEU A 52 5.07 2.74 12.51
CA LEU A 52 6.33 3.04 13.23
C LEU A 52 6.80 1.87 14.11
N LEU A 53 5.89 1.21 14.81
CA LEU A 53 6.18 0.01 15.62
C LEU A 53 6.65 -1.17 14.76
N LEU A 54 6.02 -1.37 13.59
CA LEU A 54 6.43 -2.41 12.66
C LEU A 54 7.73 -2.07 11.93
N TYR A 55 8.05 -0.78 11.77
CA TYR A 55 9.32 -0.33 11.21
C TYR A 55 10.48 -0.50 12.21
N SER A 56 10.26 -0.22 13.50
CA SER A 56 11.28 -0.42 14.54
C SER A 56 11.71 -1.89 14.65
N ARG A 57 10.77 -2.83 14.44
CA ARG A 57 11.05 -4.27 14.31
C ARG A 57 12.11 -4.55 13.23
N SER A 58 11.97 -3.96 12.05
CA SER A 58 12.94 -4.15 10.95
C SER A 58 14.33 -3.62 11.31
N LEU A 59 14.41 -2.50 12.04
CA LEU A 59 15.68 -1.96 12.54
C LEU A 59 16.37 -2.92 13.52
N VAL A 60 15.59 -3.53 14.43
CA VAL A 60 16.12 -4.54 15.37
C VAL A 60 16.65 -5.74 14.60
N SER A 61 15.91 -6.32 13.65
CA SER A 61 16.40 -7.44 12.83
C SER A 61 17.71 -7.09 12.11
N MET A 62 17.81 -5.90 11.51
CA MET A 62 19.03 -5.48 10.83
C MET A 62 20.21 -5.28 11.78
N LEU A 63 19.97 -4.81 13.01
CA LEU A 63 21.01 -4.71 14.03
C LEU A 63 21.61 -6.09 14.36
N PHE A 64 20.77 -7.12 14.50
CA PHE A 64 21.26 -8.48 14.77
C PHE A 64 21.99 -9.07 13.56
N LEU A 65 21.50 -8.86 12.34
CA LEU A 65 22.23 -9.26 11.13
C LEU A 65 23.60 -8.58 11.03
N GLY A 66 23.67 -7.28 11.33
CA GLY A 66 24.94 -6.53 11.33
C GLY A 66 25.93 -7.05 12.36
N ARG A 67 25.46 -7.45 13.55
CA ARG A 67 26.31 -8.05 14.60
C ARG A 67 26.82 -9.45 14.25
N LEU A 68 26.09 -10.20 13.43
CA LEU A 68 26.53 -11.53 12.95
C LEU A 68 27.65 -11.44 11.91
N GLY A 69 27.89 -10.27 11.31
CA GLY A 69 28.98 -10.00 10.38
C GLY A 69 28.52 -9.64 8.98
N ARG A 70 29.48 -9.43 8.08
CA ARG A 70 29.23 -8.90 6.72
C ARG A 70 28.43 -9.86 5.84
N LEU A 71 28.74 -11.16 5.88
CA LEU A 71 28.06 -12.16 5.04
C LEU A 71 26.58 -12.36 5.45
N PRO A 72 26.24 -12.57 6.73
CA PRO A 72 24.83 -12.64 7.16
C PRO A 72 24.05 -11.35 6.89
N LEU A 73 24.69 -10.18 7.03
CA LEU A 73 24.07 -8.91 6.70
C LEU A 73 23.74 -8.79 5.21
N ALA A 74 24.70 -9.09 4.33
CA ALA A 74 24.50 -9.05 2.89
C ALA A 74 23.45 -10.07 2.42
N GLY A 75 23.58 -11.33 2.85
CA GLY A 75 22.61 -12.38 2.52
C GLY A 75 21.21 -12.10 3.08
N GLY A 76 21.12 -11.60 4.32
CA GLY A 76 19.84 -11.23 4.95
C GLY A 76 19.16 -10.06 4.26
N ALA A 77 19.90 -9.01 3.89
CA ALA A 77 19.37 -7.88 3.13
C ALA A 77 18.86 -8.33 1.75
N LEU A 78 19.64 -9.15 1.03
CA LEU A 78 19.24 -9.72 -0.26
C LEU A 78 17.98 -10.60 -0.14
N ALA A 79 17.91 -11.43 0.90
CA ALA A 79 16.74 -12.23 1.25
C ALA A 79 15.49 -11.38 1.50
N ILE A 80 15.60 -10.31 2.27
CA ILE A 80 14.50 -9.40 2.57
C ILE A 80 14.01 -8.70 1.28
N GLY A 81 14.93 -8.20 0.45
CA GLY A 81 14.58 -7.59 -0.85
C GLY A 81 13.85 -8.59 -1.76
N PHE A 82 14.40 -9.79 -1.92
CA PHE A 82 13.76 -10.86 -2.71
C PHE A 82 12.37 -11.22 -2.19
N ALA A 83 12.21 -11.35 -0.87
CA ALA A 83 10.92 -11.66 -0.23
C ALA A 83 9.89 -10.52 -0.39
N ASN A 84 10.33 -9.26 -0.31
CA ASN A 84 9.49 -8.10 -0.53
C ASN A 84 8.94 -8.05 -1.97
N ILE A 85 9.79 -8.28 -2.97
CA ILE A 85 9.43 -8.27 -4.40
C ILE A 85 8.48 -9.41 -4.72
N THR A 86 8.82 -10.62 -4.29
CA THR A 86 8.17 -11.84 -4.81
C THR A 86 7.02 -12.35 -3.95
N GLY A 87 6.98 -11.97 -2.66
CA GLY A 87 6.00 -12.48 -1.71
C GLY A 87 5.20 -11.42 -1.00
N TYR A 88 5.84 -10.57 -0.18
CA TYR A 88 5.12 -9.67 0.72
C TYR A 88 4.31 -8.60 -0.02
N SER A 89 4.82 -8.03 -1.11
CA SER A 89 4.07 -7.09 -1.96
C SER A 89 2.83 -7.75 -2.57
N VAL A 90 2.96 -8.99 -3.07
CA VAL A 90 1.87 -9.78 -3.67
C VAL A 90 0.78 -10.06 -2.64
N LEU A 91 1.13 -10.60 -1.47
CA LEU A 91 0.16 -10.91 -0.42
C LEU A 91 -0.55 -9.65 0.10
N SER A 92 0.22 -8.57 0.33
CA SER A 92 -0.34 -7.28 0.76
C SER A 92 -1.33 -6.73 -0.26
N GLY A 93 -0.96 -6.72 -1.55
CA GLY A 93 -1.78 -6.17 -2.61
C GLY A 93 -3.02 -7.00 -2.93
N LEU A 94 -2.94 -8.34 -2.90
CA LEU A 94 -4.12 -9.21 -3.03
C LEU A 94 -5.11 -8.99 -1.89
N ALA A 95 -4.63 -8.85 -0.65
CA ALA A 95 -5.51 -8.60 0.50
C ALA A 95 -6.24 -7.27 0.38
N MET A 96 -5.60 -6.22 -0.16
CA MET A 96 -6.22 -4.91 -0.34
C MET A 96 -7.48 -4.93 -1.22
N GLY A 97 -7.67 -5.95 -2.05
CA GLY A 97 -8.90 -6.15 -2.81
C GLY A 97 -10.17 -6.32 -1.97
N MET A 98 -10.04 -6.75 -0.71
CA MET A 98 -11.19 -6.92 0.19
C MET A 98 -11.68 -5.60 0.80
N GLU A 99 -10.81 -4.59 0.88
CA GLU A 99 -11.06 -3.32 1.56
C GLU A 99 -12.31 -2.58 1.05
N PRO A 100 -12.52 -2.44 -0.29
CA PRO A 100 -13.71 -1.76 -0.80
C PRO A 100 -14.99 -2.51 -0.44
N ILE A 101 -14.97 -3.85 -0.49
CA ILE A 101 -16.12 -4.70 -0.19
C ILE A 101 -16.49 -4.57 1.30
N CYS A 102 -15.51 -4.72 2.20
CA CYS A 102 -15.74 -4.63 3.63
C CYS A 102 -16.15 -3.23 4.08
N GLY A 103 -15.49 -2.18 3.58
CA GLY A 103 -15.82 -0.80 3.92
C GLY A 103 -17.23 -0.40 3.45
N GLN A 104 -17.57 -0.69 2.20
CA GLN A 104 -18.90 -0.38 1.68
C GLN A 104 -19.99 -1.22 2.35
N ALA A 105 -19.73 -2.51 2.64
CA ALA A 105 -20.68 -3.35 3.38
C ALA A 105 -20.92 -2.84 4.81
N PHE A 106 -19.87 -2.39 5.50
CA PHE A 106 -19.99 -1.79 6.82
C PHE A 106 -20.81 -0.49 6.77
N GLY A 107 -20.50 0.40 5.80
CA GLY A 107 -21.28 1.61 5.54
C GLY A 107 -22.76 1.35 5.25
N ALA A 108 -23.05 0.30 4.49
CA ALA A 108 -24.41 -0.13 4.15
C ALA A 108 -25.15 -0.85 5.29
N ARG A 109 -24.54 -0.95 6.49
CA ARG A 109 -25.06 -1.70 7.65
C ARG A 109 -25.31 -3.19 7.36
N ARG A 110 -24.43 -3.81 6.58
CA ARG A 110 -24.47 -5.25 6.23
C ARG A 110 -23.21 -5.97 6.75
N PRO A 111 -22.97 -5.99 8.07
CA PRO A 111 -21.75 -6.54 8.66
C PRO A 111 -21.55 -8.04 8.36
N ALA A 112 -22.63 -8.79 8.13
CA ALA A 112 -22.58 -10.22 7.79
C ALA A 112 -21.78 -10.54 6.50
N LEU A 113 -21.58 -9.56 5.61
CA LEU A 113 -20.75 -9.76 4.40
C LEU A 113 -19.25 -9.81 4.71
N LEU A 114 -18.80 -9.26 5.85
CA LEU A 114 -17.38 -9.11 6.16
C LEU A 114 -16.71 -10.46 6.45
N GLY A 115 -17.37 -11.37 7.18
CA GLY A 115 -16.83 -12.69 7.52
C GLY A 115 -16.52 -13.54 6.28
N PRO A 116 -17.50 -13.77 5.38
CA PRO A 116 -17.26 -14.52 4.15
C PRO A 116 -16.17 -13.89 3.27
N VAL A 117 -16.09 -12.56 3.19
CA VAL A 117 -15.03 -11.87 2.43
C VAL A 117 -13.66 -12.04 3.08
N LEU A 118 -13.57 -11.98 4.41
CA LEU A 118 -12.36 -12.27 5.17
C LEU A 118 -11.84 -13.68 4.86
N HIS A 119 -12.70 -14.70 4.93
CA HIS A 119 -12.32 -16.08 4.62
C HIS A 119 -11.83 -16.24 3.17
N ARG A 120 -12.52 -15.64 2.19
CA ARG A 120 -12.08 -15.67 0.78
C ARG A 120 -10.71 -15.02 0.59
N ALA A 121 -10.46 -13.89 1.25
CA ALA A 121 -9.16 -13.22 1.18
C ALA A 121 -8.05 -14.09 1.81
N VAL A 122 -8.31 -14.72 2.97
CA VAL A 122 -7.36 -15.68 3.59
C VAL A 122 -7.07 -16.84 2.64
N LEU A 123 -8.11 -17.48 2.08
CA LEU A 123 -7.96 -18.60 1.15
C LEU A 123 -7.19 -18.18 -0.12
N LEU A 124 -7.45 -16.99 -0.65
CA LEU A 124 -6.72 -16.43 -1.80
C LEU A 124 -5.23 -16.26 -1.48
N LEU A 125 -4.90 -15.70 -0.30
CA LEU A 125 -3.51 -15.49 0.11
C LEU A 125 -2.79 -16.81 0.42
N LEU A 126 -3.48 -17.79 1.02
CA LEU A 126 -2.94 -19.13 1.23
C LEU A 126 -2.61 -19.81 -0.11
N ALA A 127 -3.52 -19.71 -1.09
CA ALA A 127 -3.30 -20.24 -2.43
C ALA A 127 -2.13 -19.53 -3.14
N ALA A 128 -2.04 -18.20 -3.05
CA ALA A 128 -0.93 -17.42 -3.59
C ALA A 128 0.42 -17.74 -2.89
N SER A 129 0.40 -18.09 -1.60
CA SER A 129 1.59 -18.43 -0.84
C SER A 129 2.28 -19.71 -1.33
N LEU A 130 1.55 -20.64 -1.98
CA LEU A 130 2.12 -21.90 -2.49
C LEU A 130 3.16 -21.68 -3.62
N PRO A 131 2.86 -20.98 -4.72
CA PRO A 131 3.86 -20.68 -5.75
C PRO A 131 4.97 -19.76 -5.22
N ILE A 132 4.67 -18.84 -4.29
CA ILE A 132 5.69 -17.99 -3.65
C ILE A 132 6.67 -18.85 -2.84
N ALA A 133 6.18 -19.82 -2.06
CA ALA A 133 7.03 -20.73 -1.29
C ALA A 133 7.92 -21.60 -2.20
N ALA A 134 7.40 -22.08 -3.33
CA ALA A 134 8.19 -22.83 -4.32
C ALA A 134 9.29 -21.96 -4.96
N LEU A 135 8.98 -20.70 -5.26
CA LEU A 135 9.95 -19.72 -5.74
C LEU A 135 11.04 -19.44 -4.70
N TRP A 136 10.67 -19.25 -3.44
CA TRP A 136 11.58 -19.04 -2.31
C TRP A 136 12.48 -20.25 -2.06
N ALA A 137 11.98 -21.46 -2.27
CA ALA A 137 12.79 -22.68 -2.20
C ALA A 137 13.88 -22.74 -3.28
N SER A 138 13.69 -22.03 -4.39
CA SER A 138 14.62 -22.00 -5.54
C SER A 138 15.51 -20.75 -5.57
N MET A 139 15.49 -19.92 -4.51
CA MET A 139 16.15 -18.61 -4.51
C MET A 139 17.66 -18.68 -4.79
N ARG A 140 18.41 -19.61 -4.20
CA ARG A 140 19.87 -19.75 -4.42
C ARG A 140 20.17 -19.99 -5.89
N SER A 141 19.46 -20.92 -6.52
CA SER A 141 19.63 -21.23 -7.94
C SER A 141 19.38 -19.98 -8.80
N LEU A 142 18.33 -19.21 -8.49
CA LEU A 142 18.03 -17.97 -9.21
C LEU A 142 19.10 -16.89 -9.01
N LEU A 143 19.63 -16.77 -7.79
CA LEU A 143 20.71 -15.83 -7.49
C LEU A 143 22.03 -16.20 -8.18
N LEU A 144 22.37 -17.49 -8.20
CA LEU A 144 23.54 -18.00 -8.92
C LEU A 144 23.41 -17.79 -10.44
N LEU A 145 22.21 -18.03 -11.00
CA LEU A 145 21.91 -17.72 -12.41
C LEU A 145 22.05 -16.22 -12.70
N SER A 146 21.82 -15.36 -11.70
CA SER A 146 22.01 -13.92 -11.78
C SER A 146 23.45 -13.48 -11.50
N GLY A 147 24.40 -14.42 -11.38
CA GLY A 147 25.82 -14.15 -11.16
C GLY A 147 26.18 -13.74 -9.73
N GLN A 148 25.33 -13.98 -8.74
CA GLN A 148 25.67 -13.70 -7.34
C GLN A 148 26.69 -14.71 -6.80
N ASP A 149 27.47 -14.25 -5.82
CA ASP A 149 28.40 -15.08 -5.05
C ASP A 149 27.66 -16.21 -4.31
N ASP A 150 28.25 -17.40 -4.29
CA ASP A 150 27.60 -18.60 -3.74
C ASP A 150 27.38 -18.53 -2.23
N ASP A 151 28.32 -17.93 -1.48
CA ASP A 151 28.18 -17.79 -0.03
C ASP A 151 27.05 -16.81 0.30
N ILE A 152 26.96 -15.69 -0.43
CA ILE A 152 25.87 -14.71 -0.27
C ILE A 152 24.53 -15.35 -0.64
N ALA A 153 24.47 -16.08 -1.75
CA ALA A 153 23.27 -16.77 -2.19
C ALA A 153 22.82 -17.85 -1.19
N ALA A 154 23.74 -18.62 -0.61
CA ALA A 154 23.46 -19.62 0.41
C ALA A 154 22.99 -19.00 1.73
N ALA A 155 23.58 -17.87 2.14
CA ALA A 155 23.13 -17.11 3.30
C ALA A 155 21.70 -16.57 3.10
N ALA A 156 21.44 -15.98 1.93
CA ALA A 156 20.11 -15.44 1.59
C ALA A 156 19.04 -16.55 1.54
N GLN A 157 19.35 -17.69 0.92
CA GLN A 157 18.48 -18.88 0.93
C GLN A 157 18.14 -19.33 2.35
N SER A 158 19.15 -19.39 3.23
CA SER A 158 18.94 -19.80 4.63
C SER A 158 17.98 -18.87 5.37
N TYR A 159 18.04 -17.56 5.11
CA TYR A 159 17.10 -16.59 5.68
C TYR A 159 15.69 -16.76 5.12
N VAL A 160 15.55 -16.85 3.80
CA VAL A 160 14.24 -16.97 3.14
C VAL A 160 13.52 -18.27 3.51
N LEU A 161 14.22 -19.40 3.58
CA LEU A 161 13.62 -20.67 4.02
C LEU A 161 13.11 -20.60 5.47
N ALA A 162 13.88 -19.96 6.35
CA ALA A 162 13.46 -19.72 7.73
C ALA A 162 12.27 -18.74 7.83
N SER A 163 12.01 -17.96 6.78
CA SER A 163 10.89 -17.03 6.68
C SER A 163 9.62 -17.65 6.05
N LEU A 164 9.66 -18.89 5.55
CA LEU A 164 8.50 -19.55 4.93
C LEU A 164 7.24 -19.58 5.80
N PRO A 165 7.30 -19.85 7.13
CA PRO A 165 6.11 -19.80 7.98
C PRO A 165 5.45 -18.41 8.00
N ASP A 166 6.20 -17.35 7.69
CA ASP A 166 5.66 -16.00 7.64
C ASP A 166 4.62 -15.83 6.53
N LEU A 167 4.74 -16.54 5.40
CA LEU A 167 3.74 -16.51 4.33
C LEU A 167 2.36 -16.96 4.85
N LEU A 168 2.34 -18.01 5.66
CA LEU A 168 1.14 -18.49 6.33
C LEU A 168 0.58 -17.41 7.27
N LEU A 169 1.42 -16.82 8.13
CA LEU A 169 0.98 -15.81 9.09
C LEU A 169 0.46 -14.54 8.40
N GLN A 170 1.12 -14.07 7.36
CA GLN A 170 0.69 -12.91 6.57
C GLN A 170 -0.64 -13.17 5.85
N SER A 171 -0.90 -14.41 5.45
CA SER A 171 -2.18 -14.81 4.84
C SER A 171 -3.38 -14.58 5.77
N PHE A 172 -3.17 -14.59 7.08
CA PHE A 172 -4.20 -14.21 8.06
C PHE A 172 -4.09 -12.74 8.50
N LEU A 173 -2.88 -12.25 8.74
CA LEU A 173 -2.66 -10.91 9.27
C LEU A 173 -3.14 -9.80 8.33
N HIS A 174 -2.86 -9.89 7.03
CA HIS A 174 -3.29 -8.85 6.09
C HIS A 174 -4.83 -8.73 6.04
N PRO A 175 -5.59 -9.82 5.83
CA PRO A 175 -7.05 -9.73 5.82
C PRO A 175 -7.65 -9.29 7.17
N ILE A 176 -7.12 -9.79 8.31
CA ILE A 176 -7.60 -9.39 9.65
C ILE A 176 -7.42 -7.89 9.90
N ARG A 177 -6.27 -7.32 9.51
CA ARG A 177 -6.01 -5.87 9.64
C ARG A 177 -7.04 -5.06 8.86
N ILE A 178 -7.36 -5.48 7.64
CA ILE A 178 -8.37 -4.80 6.80
C ILE A 178 -9.77 -4.99 7.38
N TYR A 179 -10.10 -6.18 7.87
CA TYR A 179 -11.38 -6.49 8.52
C TYR A 179 -11.66 -5.58 9.73
N LEU A 180 -10.69 -5.41 10.62
CA LEU A 180 -10.83 -4.53 11.79
C LEU A 180 -10.92 -3.06 11.36
N ARG A 181 -10.01 -2.62 10.49
CA ARG A 181 -9.97 -1.23 10.03
C ARG A 181 -11.24 -0.81 9.28
N SER A 182 -11.80 -1.68 8.44
CA SER A 182 -13.04 -1.38 7.68
C SER A 182 -14.21 -1.04 8.61
N GLN A 183 -14.20 -1.58 9.83
CA GLN A 183 -15.16 -1.32 10.89
C GLN A 183 -14.78 -0.12 11.78
N SER A 184 -13.77 0.66 11.39
CA SER A 184 -13.17 1.75 12.18
C SER A 184 -12.51 1.30 13.49
N ILE A 185 -12.12 0.01 13.60
CA ILE A 185 -11.43 -0.55 14.77
C ILE A 185 -9.93 -0.60 14.49
N THR A 186 -9.17 0.39 14.96
CA THR A 186 -7.72 0.51 14.68
C THR A 186 -6.84 0.37 15.92
N LEU A 187 -7.24 0.93 17.07
CA LEU A 187 -6.45 0.90 18.32
C LEU A 187 -6.05 -0.50 18.81
N PRO A 188 -6.94 -1.53 18.81
CA PRO A 188 -6.56 -2.87 19.26
C PRO A 188 -5.40 -3.44 18.47
N PHE A 189 -5.39 -3.23 17.15
CA PHE A 189 -4.27 -3.65 16.31
C PHE A 189 -2.96 -2.94 16.70
N THR A 190 -3.02 -1.65 17.02
CA THR A 190 -1.86 -0.89 17.53
C THR A 190 -1.34 -1.44 18.86
N TYR A 191 -2.22 -1.77 19.81
CA TYR A 191 -1.79 -2.37 21.08
C TYR A 191 -1.18 -3.76 20.90
N CYS A 192 -1.79 -4.61 20.07
CA CYS A 192 -1.21 -5.93 19.75
C CYS A 192 0.14 -5.79 19.03
N ALA A 193 0.28 -4.84 18.10
CA ALA A 193 1.54 -4.57 17.41
C ALA A 193 2.62 -4.04 18.36
N ALA A 194 2.26 -3.18 19.32
CA ALA A 194 3.16 -2.68 20.34
C ALA A 194 3.68 -3.82 21.23
N ALA A 195 2.77 -4.69 21.72
CA ALA A 195 3.15 -5.86 22.51
C ALA A 195 4.07 -6.82 21.73
N ALA A 196 3.74 -7.10 20.46
CA ALA A 196 4.57 -7.94 19.60
C ALA A 196 5.96 -7.31 19.33
N ALA A 197 6.01 -6.00 19.09
CA ALA A 197 7.27 -5.27 18.87
C ALA A 197 8.16 -5.26 20.13
N LEU A 198 7.58 -5.11 21.32
CA LEU A 198 8.31 -5.18 22.59
C LEU A 198 8.94 -6.57 22.80
N LEU A 199 8.22 -7.63 22.42
CA LEU A 199 8.73 -9.00 22.49
C LEU A 199 9.76 -9.32 21.39
N HIS A 200 9.85 -8.52 20.33
CA HIS A 200 10.74 -8.82 19.21
C HIS A 200 12.23 -8.79 19.59
N LEU A 201 12.64 -7.83 20.41
CA LEU A 201 14.03 -7.72 20.89
C LEU A 201 14.47 -8.93 21.73
N PRO A 202 13.76 -9.33 22.80
CA PRO A 202 14.15 -10.51 23.58
C PRO A 202 14.07 -11.80 22.75
N VAL A 203 13.09 -11.93 21.84
CA VAL A 203 13.01 -13.08 20.93
C VAL A 203 14.22 -13.17 20.01
N ASN A 204 14.64 -12.05 19.40
CA ASN A 204 15.89 -12.01 18.62
C ASN A 204 17.10 -12.40 19.47
N TYR A 205 17.23 -11.84 20.68
CA TYR A 205 18.33 -12.15 21.57
C TYR A 205 18.40 -13.65 21.91
N VAL A 206 17.27 -14.27 22.23
CA VAL A 206 17.21 -15.70 22.52
C VAL A 206 17.57 -16.53 21.29
N LEU A 207 16.94 -16.29 20.14
CA LEU A 207 17.16 -17.09 18.94
C LEU A 207 18.58 -16.93 18.36
N VAL A 208 19.12 -15.71 18.39
CA VAL A 208 20.41 -15.39 17.76
C VAL A 208 21.58 -15.58 18.74
N SER A 209 21.50 -15.05 19.95
CA SER A 209 22.63 -15.05 20.90
C SER A 209 22.67 -16.28 21.79
N VAL A 210 21.51 -16.72 22.30
CA VAL A 210 21.43 -17.85 23.24
C VAL A 210 21.43 -19.18 22.49
N LEU A 211 20.49 -19.35 21.54
CA LEU A 211 20.33 -20.57 20.75
C LEU A 211 21.27 -20.63 19.54
N ARG A 212 22.00 -19.55 19.24
CA ARG A 212 23.04 -19.48 18.20
C ARG A 212 22.55 -19.91 16.82
N LEU A 213 21.30 -19.60 16.46
CA LEU A 213 20.70 -19.95 15.17
C LEU A 213 21.17 -19.05 14.01
N GLY A 214 22.06 -18.08 14.28
CA GLY A 214 22.64 -17.19 13.28
C GLY A 214 21.59 -16.45 12.46
N ILE A 215 21.77 -16.42 11.14
CA ILE A 215 20.87 -15.73 10.21
C ILE A 215 19.43 -16.29 10.23
N ARG A 216 19.27 -17.60 10.44
CA ARG A 216 17.94 -18.24 10.56
C ARG A 216 17.22 -17.76 11.82
N GLY A 217 17.96 -17.49 12.89
CA GLY A 217 17.42 -16.94 14.14
C GLY A 217 16.74 -15.59 13.95
N VAL A 218 17.31 -14.71 13.12
CA VAL A 218 16.72 -13.39 12.82
C VAL A 218 15.41 -13.53 12.02
N ALA A 219 15.41 -14.40 11.01
CA ALA A 219 14.21 -14.71 10.24
C ALA A 219 13.10 -15.29 11.14
N LEU A 220 13.43 -16.30 11.95
CA LEU A 220 12.49 -16.92 12.90
C LEU A 220 11.99 -15.93 13.96
N ALA A 221 12.80 -14.98 14.40
CA ALA A 221 12.35 -13.94 15.32
C ALA A 221 11.23 -13.08 14.71
N SER A 222 11.32 -12.80 13.42
CA SER A 222 10.26 -12.11 12.68
C SER A 222 8.99 -12.96 12.58
N VAL A 223 9.13 -14.26 12.29
CA VAL A 223 8.01 -15.23 12.29
C VAL A 223 7.33 -15.26 13.66
N CYS A 224 8.08 -15.43 14.75
CA CYS A 224 7.55 -15.44 16.11
C CYS A 224 6.80 -14.14 16.45
N THR A 225 7.29 -13.00 15.95
CA THR A 225 6.64 -11.70 16.19
C THR A 225 5.29 -11.60 15.48
N ASN A 226 5.22 -12.05 14.22
CA ASN A 226 3.96 -12.10 13.49
C ASN A 226 3.01 -13.16 14.07
N LEU A 227 3.52 -14.27 14.61
CA LEU A 227 2.73 -15.27 15.30
C LEU A 227 2.11 -14.69 16.59
N ASN A 228 2.91 -13.99 17.40
CA ASN A 228 2.45 -13.29 18.60
C ASN A 228 1.37 -12.25 18.24
N LEU A 229 1.61 -11.45 17.20
CA LEU A 229 0.65 -10.46 16.72
C LEU A 229 -0.67 -11.11 16.28
N LEU A 230 -0.60 -12.21 15.52
CA LEU A 230 -1.79 -12.93 15.05
C LEU A 230 -2.57 -13.53 16.23
N PHE A 231 -1.89 -14.17 17.17
CA PHE A 231 -2.51 -14.72 18.36
C PHE A 231 -3.23 -13.65 19.19
N LEU A 232 -2.58 -12.53 19.47
CA LEU A 232 -3.17 -11.41 20.22
C LEU A 232 -4.39 -10.82 19.50
N LEU A 233 -4.34 -10.72 18.17
CA LEU A 233 -5.46 -10.24 17.36
C LEU A 233 -6.65 -11.20 17.37
N LEU A 234 -6.42 -12.50 17.26
CA LEU A 234 -7.48 -13.51 17.33
C LEU A 234 -8.11 -13.53 18.73
N LEU A 235 -7.30 -13.42 19.78
CA LEU A 235 -7.78 -13.29 21.16
C LEU A 235 -8.65 -12.04 21.34
N TYR A 236 -8.23 -10.89 20.77
CA TYR A 236 -9.05 -9.68 20.77
C TYR A 236 -10.37 -9.87 20.03
N ILE A 237 -10.35 -10.44 18.81
CA ILE A 237 -11.56 -10.66 18.00
C ILE A 237 -12.55 -11.58 18.74
N TYR A 238 -12.05 -12.62 19.41
CA TYR A 238 -12.87 -13.52 20.22
C TYR A 238 -13.45 -12.81 21.44
N SER A 239 -12.60 -12.18 22.27
CA SER A 239 -13.01 -11.57 23.54
C SER A 239 -13.89 -10.32 23.39
N SER A 240 -13.68 -9.53 22.33
CA SER A 240 -14.48 -8.33 22.06
C SER A 240 -15.86 -8.61 21.46
N GLY A 241 -16.12 -9.84 20.99
CA GLY A 241 -17.38 -10.22 20.35
C GLY A 241 -17.59 -9.62 18.94
N VAL A 242 -16.61 -8.90 18.36
CA VAL A 242 -16.73 -8.26 17.04
C VAL A 242 -17.08 -9.26 15.93
N HIS A 243 -16.66 -10.52 16.08
CA HIS A 243 -16.98 -11.60 15.14
C HIS A 243 -18.46 -12.02 15.11
N GLN A 244 -19.24 -11.71 16.16
CA GLN A 244 -20.61 -12.21 16.30
C GLN A 244 -21.55 -11.62 15.24
N HIS A 245 -21.40 -10.33 14.92
CA HIS A 245 -22.24 -9.64 13.92
C HIS A 245 -21.75 -9.84 12.49
N THR A 246 -20.51 -10.27 12.30
CA THR A 246 -19.87 -10.41 10.98
C THR A 246 -19.75 -11.86 10.53
N GLY A 247 -19.88 -12.82 11.45
CA GLY A 247 -19.63 -14.23 11.18
C GLY A 247 -18.14 -14.56 10.96
N ALA A 248 -17.20 -13.71 11.38
CA ALA A 248 -15.77 -13.84 11.04
C ALA A 248 -15.07 -15.10 11.59
N LEU A 249 -15.66 -15.79 12.58
CA LEU A 249 -15.15 -17.07 13.09
C LEU A 249 -15.96 -18.27 12.57
N ASN A 250 -17.01 -18.04 11.77
CA ASN A 250 -17.91 -19.07 11.29
C ASN A 250 -17.63 -19.34 9.81
N PHE A 251 -17.01 -20.48 9.52
CA PHE A 251 -16.81 -20.91 8.15
C PHE A 251 -18.08 -21.57 7.60
N THR A 252 -18.66 -20.98 6.54
CA THR A 252 -19.88 -21.47 5.87
C THR A 252 -19.62 -21.71 4.38
N ALA A 253 -20.53 -22.42 3.70
CA ALA A 253 -20.42 -22.66 2.26
C ALA A 253 -20.40 -21.36 1.43
N GLU A 254 -21.00 -20.27 1.92
CA GLU A 254 -20.96 -18.96 1.28
C GLU A 254 -19.53 -18.42 1.16
N CYS A 255 -18.64 -18.79 2.09
CA CYS A 255 -17.22 -18.42 2.06
C CYS A 255 -16.49 -18.95 0.82
N LEU A 256 -17.07 -19.93 0.10
CA LEU A 256 -16.52 -20.49 -1.13
C LEU A 256 -17.17 -19.93 -2.41
N GLY A 257 -18.13 -19.00 -2.30
CA GLY A 257 -18.79 -18.35 -3.44
C GLY A 257 -18.24 -16.97 -3.80
N ASN A 258 -18.80 -16.30 -4.82
CA ASN A 258 -18.57 -14.89 -5.17
C ASN A 258 -17.11 -14.43 -5.41
N TRP A 259 -16.22 -15.34 -5.84
CA TRP A 259 -14.81 -15.05 -6.13
C TRP A 259 -14.59 -13.93 -7.14
N ARG A 260 -15.46 -13.80 -8.15
CA ARG A 260 -15.33 -12.79 -9.21
C ARG A 260 -15.26 -11.36 -8.64
N SER A 261 -16.08 -11.04 -7.65
CA SER A 261 -16.11 -9.71 -7.03
C SER A 261 -14.79 -9.40 -6.32
N LEU A 262 -14.27 -10.36 -5.55
CA LEU A 262 -12.98 -10.21 -4.85
C LEU A 262 -11.81 -10.13 -5.84
N LEU A 263 -11.73 -11.04 -6.81
CA LEU A 263 -10.61 -11.11 -7.77
C LEU A 263 -10.54 -9.86 -8.66
N ASN A 264 -11.68 -9.33 -9.09
CA ASN A 264 -11.73 -8.09 -9.87
C ASN A 264 -11.16 -6.86 -9.12
N LEU A 265 -11.14 -6.90 -7.78
CA LEU A 265 -10.56 -5.84 -6.96
C LEU A 265 -9.14 -6.20 -6.48
N ALA A 266 -8.89 -7.47 -6.16
CA ALA A 266 -7.61 -7.96 -5.63
C ALA A 266 -6.51 -7.95 -6.67
N ILE A 267 -6.76 -8.40 -7.90
CA ILE A 267 -5.72 -8.47 -8.94
C ILE A 267 -5.22 -7.06 -9.30
N PRO A 268 -6.07 -6.05 -9.60
CA PRO A 268 -5.56 -4.72 -9.87
C PRO A 268 -4.90 -4.06 -8.65
N SER A 269 -5.38 -4.32 -7.43
CA SER A 269 -4.73 -3.84 -6.20
C SER A 269 -3.34 -4.46 -6.03
N CYS A 270 -3.19 -5.75 -6.31
CA CYS A 270 -1.92 -6.45 -6.32
C CYS A 270 -0.94 -5.84 -7.31
N ILE A 271 -1.38 -5.65 -8.56
CA ILE A 271 -0.56 -5.02 -9.59
C ILE A 271 -0.12 -3.62 -9.13
N GLY A 272 -1.05 -2.80 -8.64
CA GLY A 272 -0.73 -1.46 -8.16
C GLY A 272 0.34 -1.43 -7.06
N VAL A 273 0.21 -2.31 -6.04
CA VAL A 273 1.18 -2.40 -4.94
C VAL A 273 2.53 -2.94 -5.42
N CYS A 274 2.54 -3.99 -6.24
CA CYS A 274 3.78 -4.56 -6.77
C CYS A 274 4.55 -3.53 -7.61
N LEU A 275 3.88 -2.80 -8.49
CA LEU A 275 4.51 -1.75 -9.32
C LEU A 275 5.17 -0.66 -8.47
N GLU A 276 4.53 -0.23 -7.38
CA GLU A 276 5.12 0.76 -6.48
C GLU A 276 6.38 0.23 -5.78
N TRP A 277 6.38 -1.04 -5.36
CA TRP A 277 7.51 -1.63 -4.62
C TRP A 277 8.66 -1.99 -5.55
N TRP A 278 8.37 -2.62 -6.68
CA TRP A 278 9.37 -3.06 -7.66
C TRP A 278 10.12 -1.88 -8.26
N TRP A 279 9.49 -0.71 -8.34
CA TRP A 279 10.14 0.53 -8.75
C TRP A 279 11.45 0.80 -7.99
N TYR A 280 11.40 0.78 -6.66
CA TYR A 280 12.56 1.10 -5.82
C TYR A 280 13.69 0.08 -6.01
N GLU A 281 13.34 -1.18 -6.22
CA GLU A 281 14.31 -2.26 -6.46
C GLU A 281 14.97 -2.11 -7.83
N ILE A 282 14.20 -1.72 -8.86
CA ILE A 282 14.75 -1.36 -10.17
C ILE A 282 15.69 -0.16 -10.05
N MET A 283 15.33 0.88 -9.27
CA MET A 283 16.24 2.00 -9.01
C MET A 283 17.54 1.57 -8.33
N VAL A 284 17.50 0.63 -7.38
CA VAL A 284 18.71 0.05 -6.76
C VAL A 284 19.57 -0.67 -7.81
N LEU A 285 18.94 -1.47 -8.68
CA LEU A 285 19.65 -2.14 -9.78
C LEU A 285 20.33 -1.13 -10.72
N LEU A 286 19.63 -0.05 -11.08
CA LEU A 286 20.19 1.03 -11.91
C LEU A 286 21.34 1.76 -11.21
N CYS A 287 21.28 1.97 -9.89
CA CYS A 287 22.40 2.51 -9.12
C CYS A 287 23.66 1.65 -9.27
N GLY A 288 23.50 0.32 -9.35
CA GLY A 288 24.57 -0.64 -9.58
C GLY A 288 25.30 -0.49 -10.93
N LEU A 289 24.72 0.26 -11.88
CA LEU A 289 25.27 0.52 -13.21
C LEU A 289 25.84 1.94 -13.38
N LEU A 290 25.78 2.77 -12.32
CA LEU A 290 26.31 4.13 -12.32
C LEU A 290 27.84 4.15 -12.18
N LEU A 291 28.44 5.35 -12.25
CA LEU A 291 29.90 5.52 -12.25
C LEU A 291 30.57 5.01 -10.95
N ASP A 292 29.93 5.21 -9.80
CA ASP A 292 30.36 4.67 -8.51
C ASP A 292 29.26 3.81 -7.87
N PRO A 293 29.11 2.53 -8.29
CA PRO A 293 28.05 1.64 -7.82
C PRO A 293 28.04 1.45 -6.30
N LYS A 294 29.20 1.49 -5.64
CA LYS A 294 29.29 1.23 -4.20
C LYS A 294 28.62 2.36 -3.42
N SER A 295 28.98 3.60 -3.75
CA SER A 295 28.44 4.77 -3.05
C SER A 295 26.99 5.03 -3.43
N THR A 296 26.60 4.84 -4.69
CA THR A 296 25.22 5.08 -5.15
C THR A 296 24.25 4.04 -4.59
N VAL A 297 24.59 2.74 -4.60
CA VAL A 297 23.75 1.69 -4.00
C VAL A 297 23.62 1.87 -2.49
N ALA A 298 24.72 2.20 -1.80
CA ALA A 298 24.67 2.45 -0.36
C ALA A 298 23.83 3.70 -0.03
N SER A 299 23.97 4.79 -0.81
CA SER A 299 23.15 6.00 -0.68
C SER A 299 21.67 5.69 -0.95
N MET A 300 21.38 4.91 -1.98
CA MET A 300 20.03 4.46 -2.31
C MET A 300 19.42 3.67 -1.16
N GLY A 301 20.18 2.79 -0.50
CA GLY A 301 19.73 2.07 0.68
C GLY A 301 19.33 3.00 1.83
N ILE A 302 20.14 4.03 2.12
CA ILE A 302 19.80 5.06 3.13
C ILE A 302 18.52 5.81 2.71
N LEU A 303 18.39 6.19 1.44
CA LEU A 303 17.23 6.90 0.94
C LEU A 303 15.97 6.05 0.97
N ILE A 304 16.01 4.76 0.62
CA ILE A 304 14.88 3.83 0.71
C ILE A 304 14.41 3.67 2.15
N GLN A 305 15.33 3.56 3.11
CA GLN A 305 14.95 3.53 4.53
C GLN A 305 14.31 4.84 4.97
N THR A 306 14.79 5.97 4.44
CA THR A 306 14.25 7.30 4.72
C THR A 306 12.85 7.48 4.13
N THR A 307 12.65 7.13 2.86
CA THR A 307 11.34 7.18 2.19
C THR A 307 10.37 6.20 2.81
N SER A 308 10.82 5.00 3.22
CA SER A 308 9.98 4.03 3.94
C SER A 308 9.47 4.61 5.26
N LEU A 309 10.31 5.30 6.03
CA LEU A 309 9.91 5.99 7.27
C LEU A 309 8.88 7.09 6.97
N ILE A 310 9.14 7.94 5.97
CA ILE A 310 8.24 9.03 5.57
C ILE A 310 6.90 8.47 5.07
N TYR A 311 6.91 7.38 4.30
CA TYR A 311 5.75 6.77 3.66
C TYR A 311 4.76 6.15 4.66
N ILE A 312 5.15 5.90 5.91
CA ILE A 312 4.23 5.43 6.97
C ILE A 312 3.06 6.41 7.16
N PHE A 313 3.31 7.72 7.09
CA PHE A 313 2.27 8.73 7.29
C PHE A 313 1.25 8.81 6.14
N PRO A 314 1.65 8.99 4.86
CA PRO A 314 0.70 9.02 3.75
C PRO A 314 0.01 7.68 3.52
N SER A 315 0.68 6.54 3.74
CA SER A 315 0.00 5.23 3.66
C SER A 315 -1.08 5.08 4.74
N SER A 316 -0.81 5.52 5.97
CA SER A 316 -1.79 5.52 7.06
C SER A 316 -2.97 6.45 6.79
N LEU A 317 -2.70 7.65 6.24
CA LEU A 317 -3.74 8.55 5.77
C LEU A 317 -4.60 7.89 4.68
N SER A 318 -3.97 7.26 3.70
CA SER A 318 -4.63 6.58 2.58
C SER A 318 -5.57 5.47 3.04
N PHE A 319 -5.18 4.70 4.06
CA PHE A 319 -6.06 3.71 4.67
C PHE A 319 -7.26 4.32 5.41
N GLY A 320 -7.04 5.43 6.13
CA GLY A 320 -8.13 6.19 6.77
C GLY A 320 -9.12 6.76 5.76
N VAL A 321 -8.61 7.39 4.69
CA VAL A 321 -9.41 7.92 3.58
C VAL A 321 -10.19 6.82 2.87
N SER A 322 -9.54 5.70 2.55
CA SER A 322 -10.18 4.53 1.92
C SER A 322 -11.35 4.00 2.75
N THR A 323 -11.13 3.84 4.05
CA THR A 323 -12.16 3.39 5.00
C THR A 323 -13.34 4.36 5.06
N ARG A 324 -13.07 5.66 5.25
CA ARG A 324 -14.14 6.69 5.35
C ARG A 324 -14.91 6.83 4.04
N VAL A 325 -14.24 6.88 2.89
CA VAL A 325 -14.89 6.96 1.57
C VAL A 325 -15.74 5.72 1.33
N GLY A 326 -15.23 4.52 1.63
CA GLY A 326 -15.98 3.27 1.53
C GLY A 326 -17.24 3.28 2.41
N ASN A 327 -17.10 3.72 3.66
CA ASN A 327 -18.21 3.77 4.60
C ASN A 327 -19.30 4.78 4.17
N GLU A 328 -18.93 5.98 3.72
CA GLU A 328 -19.91 6.99 3.28
C GLU A 328 -20.59 6.60 1.95
N LEU A 329 -19.87 5.96 1.02
CA LEU A 329 -20.46 5.41 -0.21
C LEU A 329 -21.41 4.24 0.09
N GLY A 330 -21.02 3.32 0.97
CA GLY A 330 -21.87 2.23 1.44
C GLY A 330 -23.14 2.73 2.14
N ALA A 331 -23.04 3.83 2.89
CA ALA A 331 -24.17 4.49 3.54
C ALA A 331 -25.05 5.32 2.57
N ASN A 332 -24.77 5.28 1.26
CA ASN A 332 -25.45 6.04 0.22
C ASN A 332 -25.39 7.56 0.43
N ARG A 333 -24.22 8.09 0.83
CA ARG A 333 -23.99 9.52 1.10
C ARG A 333 -22.92 10.10 0.16
N PRO A 334 -23.24 10.29 -1.14
CA PRO A 334 -22.26 10.71 -2.15
C PRO A 334 -21.60 12.06 -1.84
N ASP A 335 -22.34 13.03 -1.30
CA ASP A 335 -21.79 14.35 -0.95
C ASP A 335 -20.78 14.29 0.20
N ARG A 336 -20.99 13.40 1.17
CA ARG A 336 -20.03 13.17 2.26
C ARG A 336 -18.79 12.46 1.73
N ALA A 337 -18.95 11.43 0.90
CA ALA A 337 -17.83 10.75 0.26
C ALA A 337 -16.96 11.72 -0.56
N ARG A 338 -17.56 12.65 -1.32
CA ARG A 338 -16.86 13.72 -2.03
C ARG A 338 -16.05 14.62 -1.10
N ARG A 339 -16.64 15.00 0.05
CA ARG A 339 -15.97 15.81 1.06
C ARG A 339 -14.80 15.07 1.69
N THR A 340 -15.00 13.81 2.10
CA THR A 340 -13.94 12.94 2.63
C THR A 340 -12.77 12.82 1.65
N ALA A 341 -13.04 12.62 0.37
CA ALA A 341 -11.99 12.56 -0.64
C ALA A 341 -11.22 13.87 -0.80
N THR A 342 -11.93 15.00 -0.83
CA THR A 342 -11.32 16.33 -0.96
C THR A 342 -10.45 16.67 0.26
N VAL A 343 -10.98 16.43 1.46
CA VAL A 343 -10.25 16.65 2.73
C VAL A 343 -9.06 15.71 2.83
N GLY A 344 -9.23 14.42 2.51
CA GLY A 344 -8.16 13.42 2.53
C GLY A 344 -6.99 13.78 1.62
N VAL A 345 -7.25 14.19 0.37
CA VAL A 345 -6.22 14.65 -0.56
C VAL A 345 -5.55 15.94 -0.06
N SER A 346 -6.31 16.85 0.56
CA SER A 346 -5.77 18.08 1.15
C SER A 346 -4.84 17.79 2.33
N CYS A 347 -5.23 16.87 3.24
CA CYS A 347 -4.36 16.38 4.31
C CYS A 347 -3.08 15.73 3.73
N GLY A 348 -3.20 15.00 2.61
CA GLY A 348 -2.07 14.43 1.89
C GLY A 348 -1.11 15.50 1.38
N ALA A 349 -1.61 16.59 0.81
CA ALA A 349 -0.79 17.71 0.39
C ALA A 349 -0.05 18.38 1.56
N VAL A 350 -0.72 18.56 2.71
CA VAL A 350 -0.09 19.08 3.94
C VAL A 350 1.02 18.13 4.41
N LEU A 351 0.78 16.81 4.45
CA LEU A 351 1.82 15.83 4.77
C LEU A 351 3.00 15.90 3.80
N GLY A 352 2.74 16.10 2.50
CA GLY A 352 3.80 16.26 1.50
C GLY A 352 4.68 17.49 1.79
N VAL A 353 4.08 18.62 2.16
CA VAL A 353 4.84 19.83 2.55
C VAL A 353 5.68 19.57 3.80
N LEU A 354 5.12 18.88 4.81
CA LEU A 354 5.86 18.53 6.02
C LEU A 354 7.02 17.56 5.71
N ALA A 355 6.80 16.56 4.85
CA ALA A 355 7.82 15.62 4.41
C ALA A 355 8.94 16.31 3.63
N PHE A 356 8.60 17.25 2.73
CA PHE A 356 9.57 18.08 2.01
C PHE A 356 10.42 18.91 2.98
N ALA A 357 9.77 19.63 3.91
CA ALA A 357 10.46 20.45 4.90
C ALA A 357 11.40 19.59 5.76
N PHE A 358 10.95 18.41 6.19
CA PHE A 358 11.76 17.45 6.92
C PHE A 358 12.99 17.01 6.11
N ALA A 359 12.80 16.54 4.88
CA ALA A 359 13.88 16.07 4.01
C ALA A 359 14.94 17.16 3.74
N VAL A 360 14.50 18.40 3.51
CA VAL A 360 15.41 19.54 3.30
C VAL A 360 16.16 19.91 4.59
N ALA A 361 15.50 19.86 5.75
CA ALA A 361 16.09 20.20 7.04
C ALA A 361 17.17 19.21 7.47
N VAL A 362 16.94 17.91 7.26
CA VAL A 362 17.87 16.86 7.72
C VAL A 362 18.98 16.52 6.71
N ARG A 363 18.98 17.11 5.51
CA ARG A 363 19.87 16.74 4.38
C ARG A 363 21.35 16.54 4.73
N ASN A 364 21.91 17.38 5.58
CA ASN A 364 23.34 17.33 5.92
C ASN A 364 23.65 16.41 7.11
N ALA A 365 22.66 16.04 7.92
CA ALA A 365 22.85 15.32 9.17
C ALA A 365 22.38 13.86 9.09
N TRP A 366 21.37 13.58 8.27
CA TRP A 366 20.66 12.32 8.27
C TRP A 366 21.55 11.11 7.97
N ALA A 367 22.34 11.18 6.89
CA ALA A 367 23.22 10.09 6.47
C ALA A 367 24.35 9.78 7.48
N ARG A 368 24.72 10.74 8.33
CA ARG A 368 25.76 10.55 9.36
C ARG A 368 25.36 9.55 10.45
N MET A 369 24.07 9.25 10.58
CA MET A 369 23.59 8.19 11.49
C MET A 369 23.92 6.79 10.96
N PHE A 370 24.18 6.65 9.65
CA PHE A 370 24.36 5.37 8.97
C PHE A 370 25.82 5.12 8.55
N THR A 371 26.56 6.17 8.17
CA THR A 371 27.92 6.04 7.64
C THR A 371 28.78 7.28 7.90
N ALA A 372 30.09 7.08 7.87
CA ALA A 372 31.11 8.12 7.89
C ALA A 372 31.75 8.38 6.51
N ASP A 373 31.33 7.64 5.47
CA ASP A 373 31.88 7.76 4.12
C ASP A 373 31.46 9.08 3.45
N ALA A 374 32.44 9.91 3.08
CA ALA A 374 32.21 11.23 2.53
C ALA A 374 31.43 11.23 1.20
N ALA A 375 31.62 10.21 0.34
CA ALA A 375 30.93 10.12 -0.94
C ALA A 375 29.44 9.84 -0.73
N ILE A 376 29.11 8.89 0.16
CA ILE A 376 27.72 8.55 0.52
C ILE A 376 27.02 9.74 1.19
N LEU A 377 27.73 10.44 2.08
CA LEU A 377 27.21 11.65 2.74
C LEU A 377 26.88 12.75 1.72
N ALA A 378 27.79 13.01 0.78
CA ALA A 378 27.59 14.04 -0.24
C ALA A 378 26.45 13.70 -1.21
N LEU A 379 26.39 12.46 -1.70
CA LEU A 379 25.32 11.98 -2.58
C LEU A 379 23.95 12.08 -1.91
N THR A 380 23.85 11.58 -0.67
CA THR A 380 22.58 11.62 0.08
C THR A 380 22.15 13.05 0.36
N ALA A 381 23.06 13.94 0.76
CA ALA A 381 22.75 15.34 1.04
C ALA A 381 22.27 16.12 -0.20
N ALA A 382 22.82 15.81 -1.37
CA ALA A 382 22.42 16.42 -2.63
C ALA A 382 21.02 15.96 -3.09
N VAL A 383 20.68 14.70 -2.86
CA VAL A 383 19.43 14.09 -3.34
C VAL A 383 18.26 14.24 -2.36
N LEU A 384 18.49 14.38 -1.05
CA LEU A 384 17.41 14.48 -0.07
C LEU A 384 16.38 15.59 -0.37
N PRO A 385 16.78 16.79 -0.83
CA PRO A 385 15.82 17.80 -1.30
C PRO A 385 14.96 17.32 -2.48
N ILE A 386 15.52 16.56 -3.43
CA ILE A 386 14.80 15.98 -4.57
C ILE A 386 13.78 14.95 -4.07
N VAL A 387 14.18 14.09 -3.12
CA VAL A 387 13.26 13.15 -2.46
C VAL A 387 12.11 13.90 -1.81
N GLY A 388 12.40 14.98 -1.08
CA GLY A 388 11.36 15.81 -0.49
C GLY A 388 10.40 16.39 -1.54
N MET A 389 10.90 16.81 -2.71
CA MET A 389 10.04 17.27 -3.81
C MET A 389 9.17 16.14 -4.35
N CYS A 390 9.67 14.90 -4.44
CA CYS A 390 8.86 13.73 -4.78
C CYS A 390 7.71 13.54 -3.80
N GLU A 391 7.93 13.79 -2.51
CA GLU A 391 6.90 13.65 -1.46
C GLU A 391 5.74 14.65 -1.59
N LEU A 392 5.95 15.82 -2.22
CA LEU A 392 4.89 16.77 -2.54
C LEU A 392 3.84 16.17 -3.48
N GLY A 393 4.26 15.30 -4.41
CA GLY A 393 3.36 14.53 -5.28
C GLY A 393 2.88 13.22 -4.63
N ASN A 394 3.80 12.49 -4.02
CA ASN A 394 3.56 11.16 -3.46
C ASN A 394 2.47 11.15 -2.38
N CYS A 395 2.51 12.08 -1.42
CA CYS A 395 1.58 12.10 -0.30
C CYS A 395 0.10 12.30 -0.75
N PRO A 396 -0.26 13.35 -1.54
CA PRO A 396 -1.61 13.49 -2.06
C PRO A 396 -1.99 12.40 -3.07
N GLN A 397 -1.05 11.88 -3.87
CA GLN A 397 -1.28 10.73 -4.75
C GLN A 397 -1.67 9.49 -3.96
N THR A 398 -0.95 9.19 -2.87
CA THR A 398 -1.20 8.03 -2.01
C THR A 398 -2.56 8.16 -1.33
N ALA A 399 -2.94 9.38 -0.88
CA ALA A 399 -4.29 9.65 -0.40
C ALA A 399 -5.36 9.43 -1.49
N GLY A 400 -5.10 9.85 -2.72
CA GLY A 400 -5.94 9.61 -3.90
C GLY A 400 -6.12 8.12 -4.23
N CYS A 401 -5.06 7.31 -4.11
CA CYS A 401 -5.17 5.85 -4.20
C CYS A 401 -6.13 5.30 -3.12
N GLY A 402 -6.12 5.89 -1.92
CA GLY A 402 -7.10 5.59 -0.87
C GLY A 402 -8.53 5.88 -1.31
N VAL A 403 -8.77 7.03 -1.95
CA VAL A 403 -10.08 7.37 -2.52
C VAL A 403 -10.54 6.36 -3.57
N LEU A 404 -9.65 5.98 -4.49
CA LEU A 404 -9.96 5.00 -5.54
C LEU A 404 -10.26 3.61 -4.96
N ARG A 405 -9.50 3.16 -3.95
CA ARG A 405 -9.80 1.92 -3.24
C ARG A 405 -11.14 2.00 -2.51
N GLY A 406 -11.39 3.04 -1.71
CA GLY A 406 -12.67 3.22 -1.01
C GLY A 406 -13.88 3.26 -1.96
N SER A 407 -13.70 3.75 -3.19
CA SER A 407 -14.71 3.75 -4.25
C SER A 407 -14.72 2.51 -5.15
N ALA A 408 -14.02 1.42 -4.78
CA ALA A 408 -13.95 0.16 -5.51
C ALA A 408 -13.40 0.28 -6.95
N ARG A 409 -12.44 1.19 -7.18
CA ARG A 409 -11.77 1.43 -8.48
C ARG A 409 -10.24 1.25 -8.43
N PRO A 410 -9.70 0.15 -7.88
CA PRO A 410 -8.24 -0.06 -7.81
C PRO A 410 -7.58 -0.13 -9.19
N ARG A 411 -8.29 -0.58 -10.24
CA ARG A 411 -7.76 -0.65 -11.62
C ARG A 411 -7.33 0.70 -12.16
N THR A 412 -8.10 1.76 -11.90
CA THR A 412 -7.75 3.11 -12.34
C THR A 412 -6.47 3.58 -11.65
N GLY A 413 -6.31 3.32 -10.35
CA GLY A 413 -5.09 3.66 -9.61
C GLY A 413 -3.87 2.90 -10.13
N ALA A 414 -4.01 1.59 -10.34
CA ALA A 414 -2.93 0.75 -10.90
C ALA A 414 -2.49 1.21 -12.29
N ASN A 415 -3.43 1.58 -13.17
CA ASN A 415 -3.11 2.12 -14.49
C ASN A 415 -2.36 3.46 -14.42
N ILE A 416 -2.80 4.38 -13.55
CA ILE A 416 -2.12 5.66 -13.35
C ILE A 416 -0.68 5.42 -12.86
N ASN A 417 -0.50 4.55 -11.87
CA ASN A 417 0.82 4.19 -11.35
C ASN A 417 1.70 3.59 -12.46
N MET A 418 1.19 2.61 -13.20
CA MET A 418 1.93 1.96 -14.30
C MET A 418 2.47 2.99 -15.28
N TRP A 419 1.61 3.84 -15.84
CA TRP A 419 2.03 4.81 -16.85
C TRP A 419 2.92 5.92 -16.28
N SER A 420 2.67 6.35 -15.05
CA SER A 420 3.47 7.41 -14.44
C SER A 420 4.88 6.95 -14.09
N PHE A 421 5.01 5.80 -13.42
CA PHE A 421 6.31 5.25 -13.04
C PHE A 421 7.04 4.67 -14.25
N TYR A 422 6.42 3.73 -14.97
CA TYR A 422 7.12 2.98 -16.02
C TYR A 422 7.09 3.66 -17.38
N GLY A 423 5.99 4.37 -17.71
CA GLY A 423 5.87 5.08 -18.99
C GLY A 423 6.61 6.41 -19.03
N VAL A 424 6.63 7.17 -17.93
CA VAL A 424 7.29 8.49 -17.84
C VAL A 424 8.53 8.45 -16.97
N GLY A 425 8.41 7.93 -15.75
CA GLY A 425 9.50 7.89 -14.79
C GLY A 425 10.74 7.15 -15.28
N MET A 426 10.59 5.94 -15.85
CA MET A 426 11.76 5.11 -16.22
C MET A 426 12.54 5.74 -17.35
N PRO A 427 11.90 6.16 -18.47
CA PRO A 427 12.64 6.80 -19.55
C PRO A 427 13.35 8.07 -19.09
N VAL A 428 12.71 8.89 -18.23
CA VAL A 428 13.33 10.11 -17.70
C VAL A 428 14.49 9.76 -16.75
N ALA A 429 14.32 8.80 -15.85
CA ALA A 429 15.37 8.36 -14.93
C ALA A 429 16.60 7.85 -15.70
N ALA A 430 16.40 6.94 -16.65
CA ALA A 430 17.47 6.37 -17.46
C ALA A 430 18.10 7.44 -18.37
N GLY A 431 17.28 8.25 -19.03
CA GLY A 431 17.70 9.35 -19.89
C GLY A 431 18.61 10.33 -19.16
N LEU A 432 18.19 10.82 -17.99
CA LEU A 432 18.96 11.80 -17.21
C LEU A 432 20.19 11.20 -16.54
N ALA A 433 20.09 9.97 -16.01
CA ALA A 433 21.20 9.32 -15.32
C ALA A 433 22.36 8.97 -16.28
N PHE A 434 22.05 8.31 -17.40
CA PHE A 434 23.06 7.76 -18.30
C PHE A 434 23.43 8.70 -19.47
N TRP A 435 22.46 9.30 -20.15
CA TRP A 435 22.72 10.19 -21.29
C TRP A 435 22.90 11.65 -20.87
N GLY A 436 22.09 12.12 -19.92
CA GLY A 436 22.17 13.46 -19.34
C GLY A 436 23.36 13.67 -18.41
N ARG A 437 24.11 12.60 -18.09
CA ARG A 437 25.28 12.60 -17.19
C ARG A 437 25.01 13.20 -15.81
N LEU A 438 23.75 13.14 -15.36
CA LEU A 438 23.35 13.55 -14.01
C LEU A 438 23.47 12.39 -13.00
N ASP A 439 23.87 11.19 -13.45
CA ASP A 439 24.20 10.03 -12.62
C ASP A 439 23.11 9.76 -11.55
N PHE A 440 23.48 9.65 -10.28
CA PHE A 440 22.55 9.36 -9.18
C PHE A 440 21.39 10.37 -9.03
N PRO A 441 21.62 11.70 -9.04
CA PRO A 441 20.53 12.69 -9.12
C PRO A 441 19.56 12.48 -10.29
N GLY A 442 20.05 12.03 -11.45
CA GLY A 442 19.23 11.77 -12.64
C GLY A 442 18.12 10.73 -12.38
N LEU A 443 18.43 9.67 -11.63
CA LEU A 443 17.45 8.65 -11.25
C LEU A 443 16.31 9.24 -10.39
N TRP A 444 16.65 10.12 -9.45
CA TRP A 444 15.67 10.77 -8.57
C TRP A 444 14.86 11.87 -9.27
N LEU A 445 15.41 12.52 -10.28
CA LEU A 445 14.63 13.41 -11.15
C LEU A 445 13.61 12.63 -11.99
N GLY A 446 13.92 11.41 -12.42
CA GLY A 446 12.93 10.51 -13.02
C GLY A 446 11.82 10.11 -12.04
N MET A 447 12.16 9.83 -10.78
CA MET A 447 11.18 9.60 -9.72
C MET A 447 10.29 10.84 -9.50
N LEU A 448 10.86 12.05 -9.55
CA LEU A 448 10.10 13.29 -9.45
C LEU A 448 9.13 13.47 -10.63
N ALA A 449 9.57 13.17 -11.86
CA ALA A 449 8.72 13.21 -13.05
C ALA A 449 7.56 12.19 -12.96
N ALA A 450 7.83 10.98 -12.47
CA ALA A 450 6.80 9.98 -12.21
C ALA A 450 5.77 10.50 -11.20
N GLN A 451 6.21 11.02 -10.07
CA GLN A 451 5.32 11.51 -9.00
C GLN A 451 4.50 12.72 -9.44
N GLY A 452 5.10 13.65 -10.19
CA GLY A 452 4.40 14.80 -10.78
C GLY A 452 3.29 14.39 -11.75
N THR A 453 3.58 13.41 -12.62
CA THR A 453 2.59 12.84 -13.55
C THR A 453 1.47 12.13 -12.78
N CYS A 454 1.85 11.31 -11.80
CA CYS A 454 0.92 10.49 -11.03
C CYS A 454 -0.07 11.36 -10.24
N VAL A 455 0.40 12.38 -9.51
CA VAL A 455 -0.48 13.27 -8.76
C VAL A 455 -1.39 14.08 -9.68
N ALA A 456 -0.91 14.55 -10.84
CA ALA A 456 -1.73 15.30 -11.79
C ALA A 456 -2.90 14.45 -12.30
N LEU A 457 -2.62 13.23 -12.77
CA LEU A 457 -3.65 12.30 -13.24
C LEU A 457 -4.61 11.89 -12.11
N MET A 458 -4.08 11.61 -10.92
CA MET A 458 -4.88 11.25 -9.75
C MET A 458 -5.87 12.36 -9.37
N LEU A 459 -5.42 13.62 -9.35
CA LEU A 459 -6.27 14.77 -9.06
C LEU A 459 -7.37 14.97 -10.12
N VAL A 460 -7.05 14.76 -11.40
CA VAL A 460 -8.05 14.81 -12.48
C VAL A 460 -9.13 13.75 -12.26
N VAL A 461 -8.75 12.51 -11.97
CA VAL A 461 -9.70 11.41 -11.74
C VAL A 461 -10.56 11.65 -10.50
N VAL A 462 -9.97 12.09 -9.40
CA VAL A 462 -10.73 12.38 -8.17
C VAL A 462 -11.71 13.54 -8.39
N ARG A 463 -11.31 14.60 -9.11
CA ARG A 463 -12.19 15.74 -9.42
C ARG A 463 -13.33 15.37 -10.38
N ARG A 464 -13.08 14.52 -11.36
CA ARG A 464 -14.08 14.06 -12.35
C ARG A 464 -14.94 12.89 -11.87
N THR A 465 -14.74 12.42 -10.64
CA THR A 465 -15.53 11.30 -10.11
C THR A 465 -16.99 11.71 -9.91
N ASP A 466 -17.90 10.99 -10.58
CA ASP A 466 -19.33 11.05 -10.27
C ASP A 466 -19.62 10.25 -9.01
N TRP A 467 -19.81 10.99 -7.91
CA TRP A 467 -20.06 10.42 -6.59
C TRP A 467 -21.43 9.75 -6.46
N LYS A 468 -22.45 10.20 -7.21
CA LYS A 468 -23.78 9.58 -7.19
C LYS A 468 -23.70 8.18 -7.81
N LEU A 469 -23.08 8.09 -8.98
CA LEU A 469 -22.82 6.81 -9.64
C LEU A 469 -21.98 5.87 -8.76
N GLN A 470 -20.99 6.38 -8.04
CA GLN A 470 -20.20 5.52 -7.12
C GLN A 470 -21.02 5.03 -5.92
N ALA A 471 -21.96 5.82 -5.41
CA ALA A 471 -22.85 5.38 -4.33
C ALA A 471 -23.80 4.28 -4.81
N GLU A 472 -24.34 4.38 -6.02
CA GLU A 472 -25.16 3.33 -6.64
C GLU A 472 -24.37 2.03 -6.86
N ARG A 473 -23.13 2.14 -7.37
CA ARG A 473 -22.24 0.98 -7.52
C ARG A 473 -21.93 0.32 -6.18
N ALA A 474 -21.79 1.11 -5.11
CA ALA A 474 -21.58 0.58 -3.76
C ALA A 474 -22.80 -0.20 -3.24
N GLN A 475 -24.02 0.25 -3.55
CA GLN A 475 -25.23 -0.53 -3.23
C GLN A 475 -25.21 -1.87 -3.99
N ARG A 476 -24.90 -1.89 -5.29
CA ARG A 476 -24.80 -3.14 -6.07
C ARG A 476 -23.73 -4.08 -5.52
N LEU A 477 -22.55 -3.57 -5.17
CA LEU A 477 -21.45 -4.36 -4.63
C LEU A 477 -21.82 -5.06 -3.31
N THR A 478 -22.70 -4.44 -2.53
CA THR A 478 -23.16 -4.95 -1.23
C THR A 478 -24.50 -5.69 -1.31
N GLY A 479 -25.02 -5.94 -2.51
CA GLY A 479 -26.27 -6.67 -2.75
C GLY A 479 -27.54 -5.86 -2.48
N GLY A 480 -27.49 -4.52 -2.54
CA GLY A 480 -28.63 -3.63 -2.43
C GLY A 480 -29.51 -3.69 -3.67
N THR A 481 -30.83 -3.76 -3.48
CA THR A 481 -31.81 -3.63 -4.56
C THR A 481 -31.74 -2.22 -5.12
N VAL A 482 -31.34 -2.10 -6.39
CA VAL A 482 -31.51 -0.85 -7.16
C VAL A 482 -32.86 -0.94 -7.83
N ASP A 483 -33.70 0.10 -7.70
CA ASP A 483 -35.00 0.17 -8.39
C ASP A 483 -34.82 -0.14 -9.87
N ALA A 484 -35.73 -0.98 -10.40
CA ALA A 484 -35.60 -1.59 -11.73
C ALA A 484 -35.50 -0.56 -12.87
N ASP A 485 -36.05 0.65 -12.68
CA ASP A 485 -35.96 1.74 -13.66
C ASP A 485 -34.55 2.35 -13.76
N THR A 486 -33.75 2.31 -12.69
CA THR A 486 -32.36 2.80 -12.69
C THR A 486 -31.36 1.73 -13.16
N ALA A 487 -31.75 0.44 -13.11
CA ALA A 487 -30.94 -0.66 -13.63
C ALA A 487 -30.80 -0.59 -15.16
N VAL A 488 -31.89 -0.24 -15.86
CA VAL A 488 -31.90 -0.10 -17.32
C VAL A 488 -31.05 1.10 -17.77
N VAL A 489 -31.17 2.25 -17.11
CA VAL A 489 -30.41 3.46 -17.45
C VAL A 489 -28.90 3.24 -17.28
N VAL A 490 -28.45 2.53 -16.25
CA VAL A 490 -27.02 2.30 -16.02
C VAL A 490 -26.42 1.21 -16.90
N VAL A 491 -27.19 0.19 -17.34
CA VAL A 491 -26.70 -0.78 -18.34
C VAL A 491 -26.51 -0.10 -19.69
N VAL A 492 -27.43 0.80 -20.06
CA VAL A 492 -27.29 1.63 -21.27
C VAL A 492 -26.08 2.57 -21.15
N VAL A 493 -25.91 3.27 -20.02
CA VAL A 493 -24.76 4.17 -19.82
C VAL A 493 -23.43 3.44 -19.69
N ALA A 494 -23.39 2.22 -19.10
CA ALA A 494 -22.17 1.42 -19.01
C ALA A 494 -21.75 0.87 -20.39
N ASN A 495 -22.70 0.44 -21.21
CA ASN A 495 -22.42 0.05 -22.60
C ASN A 495 -22.03 1.26 -23.45
N GLU A 496 -22.69 2.42 -23.29
CA GLU A 496 -22.30 3.65 -23.98
C GLU A 496 -20.92 4.18 -23.53
N PHE A 497 -20.50 3.93 -22.29
CA PHE A 497 -19.16 4.31 -21.81
C PHE A 497 -18.07 3.33 -22.25
N ASP A 498 -18.35 2.02 -22.31
CA ASP A 498 -17.42 1.04 -22.88
C ASP A 498 -17.32 1.22 -24.41
N GLU A 499 -18.42 1.54 -25.10
CA GLU A 499 -18.41 1.93 -26.52
C GLU A 499 -17.75 3.29 -26.76
N LYS A 500 -17.95 4.30 -25.89
CA LYS A 500 -17.21 5.57 -26.00
C LYS A 500 -15.75 5.46 -25.59
N GLN A 501 -15.36 4.57 -24.66
CA GLN A 501 -13.95 4.29 -24.39
C GLN A 501 -13.30 3.47 -25.50
N ALA A 502 -14.06 2.63 -26.22
CA ALA A 502 -13.60 1.97 -27.43
C ALA A 502 -13.53 2.92 -28.64
N ALA A 503 -14.48 3.86 -28.78
CA ALA A 503 -14.56 4.80 -29.88
C ALA A 503 -13.66 6.05 -29.71
N ASP A 504 -13.48 6.57 -28.49
CA ASP A 504 -12.47 7.61 -28.19
C ASP A 504 -11.04 7.02 -28.13
N GLY A 505 -10.91 5.69 -28.18
CA GLY A 505 -9.64 4.99 -28.43
C GLY A 505 -9.23 4.96 -29.90
N ASP A 506 -10.12 5.37 -30.83
CA ASP A 506 -9.90 5.33 -32.28
C ASP A 506 -9.78 6.73 -32.92
N ASN A 507 -9.82 7.82 -32.13
CA ASN A 507 -9.39 9.15 -32.60
C ASN A 507 -7.89 9.32 -32.37
N ALA A 508 -7.10 8.53 -33.10
CA ALA A 508 -5.69 8.75 -33.32
C ALA A 508 -5.48 9.88 -34.35
N ASP A 509 -5.71 11.13 -33.94
CA ASP A 509 -5.37 12.33 -34.73
C ASP A 509 -4.32 13.20 -34.01
N ILE A 510 -3.39 12.56 -33.29
CA ILE A 510 -2.08 13.12 -32.88
C ILE A 510 -0.97 12.07 -33.10
N CYS A 511 -1.06 11.26 -34.16
CA CYS A 511 0.02 10.36 -34.60
C CYS A 511 0.35 10.40 -36.10
N ASP A 512 -0.25 11.30 -36.89
CA ASP A 512 0.09 11.49 -38.32
C ASP A 512 1.30 12.41 -38.54
N SER A 513 2.40 12.14 -37.84
CA SER A 513 3.70 12.75 -38.13
C SER A 513 4.89 11.78 -38.04
N PHE A 514 4.66 10.47 -37.91
CA PHE A 514 5.76 9.50 -37.81
C PHE A 514 5.69 8.29 -38.75
N ASP A 515 4.76 8.28 -39.72
CA ASP A 515 4.72 7.26 -40.80
C ASP A 515 4.99 7.86 -42.18
N SER A 516 6.14 8.51 -42.31
CA SER A 516 6.68 8.91 -43.63
C SER A 516 8.17 8.61 -43.71
N LEU A 517 8.60 7.40 -43.32
CA LEU A 517 9.98 6.94 -43.56
C LEU A 517 10.14 5.43 -43.40
N LYS A 518 9.55 4.66 -44.33
CA LYS A 518 10.17 3.50 -45.02
C LYS A 518 9.10 2.70 -45.77
N ILE A 519 9.07 2.86 -47.09
CA ILE A 519 9.18 1.80 -48.12
C ILE A 519 8.83 2.48 -49.45
N ALA A 520 9.87 2.90 -50.19
CA ALA A 520 9.80 3.12 -51.62
C ALA A 520 11.16 2.71 -52.22
N GLN A 521 11.09 1.55 -52.85
CA GLN A 521 11.96 0.90 -53.83
C GLN A 521 13.14 1.69 -54.43
N LEU A 522 14.27 0.95 -54.49
CA LEU A 522 15.27 0.99 -55.54
C LEU A 522 14.66 1.20 -56.94
N THR A 523 15.09 2.23 -57.68
CA THR A 523 15.63 2.12 -59.06
C THR A 523 16.03 3.49 -59.65
N ALA A 524 17.11 3.44 -60.43
CA ALA A 524 17.49 4.30 -61.56
C ALA A 524 18.37 5.55 -61.32
N SER A 525 19.61 5.43 -61.86
CA SER A 525 20.50 6.45 -62.48
C SER A 525 20.82 7.71 -61.67
N SER A 526 22.08 8.04 -61.39
CA SER A 526 23.28 8.03 -62.22
C SER A 526 24.51 8.23 -61.35
#